data_AF-A0A1B9YER6-F1
#
_entry.id   AF-A0A1B9YER6-F1
#
_cell.length_a   1.000
_cell.length_b   1.000
_cell.length_c   1.000
_cell.angle_alpha   90.00
_cell.angle_beta   90.00
_cell.angle_gamma   90.00
#
_symmetry.space_group_name_H-M   'P 1'
#
loop_
_entity.id
_entity.type
_entity.pdbx_description
1 polymer ?
#
loop_
_entity_poly.entity_id
_entity_poly.type
_entity_poly.pdbx_seq_one_letter_code
_entity_poly.pdbx_strand_id
1 'polypeptide(L)'
;MEKYQNWTLNIKHLTEFLMSYVSAMEKGDKVEMDRPVQEIEAIFDQLYSTTSEENKKEEIINLILLGIHEKTLTHHEVATYTRELVIYGFR
;
A
#
# COMPACT_ATOMS: atom_id res chain seq x y z
N MET A 1 -7.80 3.09 -20.01
CA MET A 1 -7.44 2.64 -18.65
C MET A 1 -7.49 3.88 -17.76
N GLU A 2 -8.55 4.02 -16.96
CA GLU A 2 -8.78 5.17 -16.06
C GLU A 2 -8.96 4.74 -14.59
N LYS A 3 -8.54 3.52 -14.24
CA LYS A 3 -8.51 3.14 -12.81
C LYS A 3 -7.30 3.81 -12.19
N TYR A 4 -7.51 4.47 -11.03
CA TYR A 4 -6.46 4.96 -10.12
C TYR A 4 -5.94 6.40 -10.31
N GLN A 5 -6.59 7.28 -11.07
CA GLN A 5 -6.19 8.71 -11.13
C GLN A 5 -6.46 9.52 -9.83
N ASN A 6 -7.18 8.96 -8.86
CA ASN A 6 -7.61 9.66 -7.65
C ASN A 6 -6.84 9.16 -6.43
N TRP A 7 -6.09 10.04 -5.77
CA TRP A 7 -5.25 9.73 -4.61
C TRP A 7 -6.00 9.01 -3.47
N THR A 8 -7.20 9.48 -3.11
CA THR A 8 -8.02 8.87 -2.06
C THR A 8 -8.51 7.48 -2.47
N LEU A 9 -8.87 7.31 -3.75
CA LEU A 9 -9.27 6.00 -4.28
C LEU A 9 -8.09 5.02 -4.26
N ASN A 10 -6.88 5.49 -4.57
CA ASN A 10 -5.66 4.69 -4.54
C ASN A 10 -5.33 4.21 -3.13
N ILE A 11 -5.39 5.11 -2.13
CA ILE A 11 -5.15 4.70 -0.75
C ILE A 11 -6.19 3.68 -0.28
N LYS A 12 -7.47 3.85 -0.64
CA LYS A 12 -8.51 2.87 -0.32
C LYS A 12 -8.17 1.48 -0.88
N HIS A 13 -7.86 1.39 -2.17
CA HIS A 13 -7.53 0.12 -2.81
C HIS A 13 -6.24 -0.49 -2.26
N LEU A 14 -5.23 0.34 -2.03
CA LEU A 14 -4.00 -0.08 -1.36
C LEU A 14 -4.31 -0.75 -0.01
N THR A 15 -5.18 -0.14 0.79
CA THR A 15 -5.62 -0.70 2.08
C THR A 15 -6.25 -2.08 1.90
N GLU A 16 -7.19 -2.21 0.96
CA GLU A 16 -7.90 -3.48 0.71
C GLU A 16 -6.92 -4.59 0.32
N PHE A 17 -5.98 -4.30 -0.60
CA PHE A 17 -5.00 -5.27 -1.05
C PHE A 17 -3.97 -5.62 0.04
N LEU A 18 -3.49 -4.65 0.81
CA LEU A 18 -2.59 -4.89 1.93
C LEU A 18 -3.25 -5.74 3.03
N MET A 19 -4.51 -5.46 3.37
CA MET A 19 -5.23 -6.28 4.36
C MET A 19 -5.41 -7.72 3.87
N SER A 20 -5.72 -7.91 2.58
CA SER A 20 -5.78 -9.24 1.96
C SER A 20 -4.43 -9.96 1.97
N TYR A 21 -3.34 -9.24 1.66
CA TYR A 21 -1.98 -9.76 1.70
C TYR A 21 -1.59 -10.24 3.11
N VAL A 22 -1.79 -9.41 4.14
CA VAL A 22 -1.48 -9.79 5.52
C VAL A 22 -2.29 -11.02 5.95
N SER A 23 -3.59 -11.07 5.62
CA SER A 23 -4.40 -12.25 5.92
C SER A 23 -3.97 -13.52 5.18
N ALA A 24 -3.38 -13.41 4.00
CA ALA A 24 -2.78 -14.56 3.29
C ALA A 24 -1.44 -14.97 3.93
N MET A 25 -0.63 -13.99 4.34
CA MET A 25 0.63 -14.19 5.04
C MET A 25 0.43 -14.96 6.36
N GLU A 26 -0.55 -14.56 7.17
CA GLU A 26 -0.92 -15.24 8.41
C GLU A 26 -1.35 -16.70 8.20
N LYS A 27 -1.93 -17.00 7.04
CA LYS A 27 -2.35 -18.35 6.64
C LYS A 27 -1.25 -19.15 5.95
N GLY A 28 -0.11 -18.53 5.64
CA GLY A 28 0.96 -19.13 4.86
C GLY A 28 0.59 -19.42 3.39
N ASP A 29 -0.45 -18.76 2.87
CA ASP A 29 -0.96 -18.98 1.51
C ASP A 29 -0.18 -18.13 0.50
N LYS A 30 0.93 -18.69 0.00
CA LYS A 30 1.83 -17.99 -0.94
C LYS A 30 1.14 -17.57 -2.24
N VAL A 31 0.16 -18.33 -2.72
CA VAL A 31 -0.52 -18.04 -3.99
C VAL A 31 -1.41 -16.81 -3.82
N GLU A 32 -2.16 -16.74 -2.72
CA GLU A 32 -2.98 -15.58 -2.40
C GLU A 32 -2.16 -14.38 -1.90
N MET A 33 -0.90 -14.57 -1.50
CA MET A 33 0.05 -13.48 -1.24
C MET A 33 0.54 -12.82 -2.54
N ASP A 34 0.85 -13.58 -3.59
CA ASP A 34 1.42 -13.05 -4.82
C ASP A 34 0.38 -12.25 -5.63
N ARG A 35 -0.90 -12.67 -5.59
CA ARG A 35 -1.99 -12.03 -6.33
C ARG A 35 -2.15 -10.52 -6.03
N PRO A 36 -2.23 -10.06 -4.76
CA PRO A 36 -2.36 -8.64 -4.44
C PRO A 36 -1.07 -7.83 -4.66
N VAL A 37 0.12 -8.44 -4.67
CA VAL A 37 1.39 -7.70 -4.76
C VAL A 37 1.49 -6.90 -6.05
N GLN A 38 1.08 -7.47 -7.18
CA GLN A 38 1.10 -6.76 -8.47
C GLN A 38 0.19 -5.53 -8.49
N GLU A 39 -0.98 -5.61 -7.86
CA GLU A 39 -1.91 -4.49 -7.75
C GLU A 39 -1.36 -3.42 -6.78
N ILE A 40 -0.70 -3.84 -5.69
CA ILE A 40 -0.06 -2.93 -4.74
C ILE A 40 1.08 -2.14 -5.40
N GLU A 41 1.96 -2.80 -6.15
CA GLU A 41 3.05 -2.16 -6.90
C GLU A 41 2.51 -1.15 -7.92
N ALA A 42 1.48 -1.52 -8.69
CA ALA A 42 0.86 -0.62 -9.66
C ALA A 42 0.23 0.63 -8.99
N ILE A 43 -0.36 0.48 -7.81
CA ILE A 43 -0.87 1.63 -7.04
C ILE A 43 0.29 2.49 -6.54
N PHE A 44 1.38 1.88 -6.05
CA PHE A 44 2.55 2.63 -5.59
C PHE A 44 3.22 3.43 -6.69
N ASP A 45 3.42 2.88 -7.89
CA ASP A 45 3.97 3.62 -9.02
C ASP A 45 3.18 4.91 -9.31
N GLN A 46 1.85 4.83 -9.20
CA GLN A 46 1.00 5.99 -9.39
C GLN A 46 1.07 6.98 -8.23
N LEU A 47 1.08 6.49 -6.99
CA LEU A 47 1.29 7.34 -5.82
C LEU A 47 2.64 8.07 -5.94
N TYR A 48 3.72 7.36 -6.27
CA TYR A 48 5.05 7.94 -6.49
C TYR A 48 5.06 9.03 -7.57
N SER A 49 4.38 8.79 -8.71
CA SER A 49 4.32 9.75 -9.82
C SER A 49 3.64 11.08 -9.45
N THR A 50 2.86 11.11 -8.37
CA THR A 50 2.09 12.29 -7.94
C THR A 50 2.64 12.93 -6.65
N THR A 51 3.61 12.30 -5.97
CA THR A 51 4.21 12.77 -4.71
C THR A 51 5.41 13.70 -4.84
N SER A 52 5.54 14.45 -5.94
CA SER A 52 6.81 15.04 -6.42
C SER A 52 7.68 15.85 -5.44
N GLU A 53 7.27 16.16 -4.21
CA GLU A 53 8.09 16.92 -3.23
C GLU A 53 7.92 16.54 -1.73
N GLU A 54 7.29 15.41 -1.36
CA GLU A 54 7.03 15.10 0.06
C GLU A 54 7.71 13.82 0.60
N ASN A 55 8.88 14.01 1.23
CA ASN A 55 9.67 12.95 1.88
C ASN A 55 8.86 12.00 2.78
N LYS A 56 7.80 12.48 3.43
CA LYS A 56 6.99 11.68 4.37
C LYS A 56 6.07 10.68 3.69
N LYS A 57 5.49 11.03 2.54
CA LYS A 57 4.62 10.12 1.77
C LYS A 57 5.45 8.97 1.20
N GLU A 58 6.62 9.31 0.64
CA GLU A 58 7.60 8.34 0.15
C GLU A 58 8.15 7.44 1.27
N GLU A 59 8.46 7.99 2.45
CA GLU A 59 8.92 7.19 3.59
C GLU A 59 7.90 6.12 3.99
N ILE A 60 6.61 6.47 4.08
CA ILE A 60 5.56 5.50 4.42
C ILE A 60 5.42 4.42 3.35
N ILE A 61 5.46 4.80 2.07
CA ILE A 61 5.38 3.82 0.98
C ILE A 61 6.59 2.87 1.03
N ASN A 62 7.80 3.38 1.27
CA ASN A 62 9.00 2.57 1.44
C ASN A 62 8.88 1.60 2.62
N LEU A 63 8.31 2.03 3.75
CA LEU A 63 8.07 1.15 4.90
C LEU A 63 7.10 0.02 4.56
N ILE A 64 6.03 0.30 3.81
CA ILE A 64 5.09 -0.74 3.36
C ILE A 64 5.79 -1.73 2.42
N LEU A 65 6.53 -1.23 1.43
CA LEU A 65 7.27 -2.06 0.48
C LEU A 65 8.28 -2.98 1.18
N LEU A 66 9.01 -2.44 2.16
CA LEU A 66 9.93 -3.22 2.98
C LEU A 66 9.20 -4.32 3.75
N GLY A 67 8.08 -3.98 4.40
CA GLY A 67 7.27 -4.96 5.16
C GLY A 67 6.68 -6.07 4.28
N ILE A 68 6.35 -5.78 3.02
CA ILE A 68 5.95 -6.79 2.03
C ILE A 68 7.15 -7.69 1.69
N HIS A 69 8.29 -7.10 1.35
CA HIS A 69 9.51 -7.84 0.97
C HIS A 69 9.98 -8.78 2.08
N GLU A 70 10.02 -8.30 3.31
CA GLU A 70 10.46 -9.05 4.49
C GLU A 70 9.37 -9.99 5.05
N LYS A 71 8.13 -9.88 4.57
CA LYS A 71 6.96 -10.62 5.07
C LYS A 71 6.74 -10.40 6.57
N THR A 72 6.81 -9.15 6.98
CA THR A 72 6.70 -8.71 8.39
C THR A 72 5.46 -7.85 8.65
N LEU A 73 4.77 -7.41 7.59
CA LEU A 73 3.67 -6.46 7.69
C LEU A 73 2.45 -7.01 8.46
N THR A 74 1.92 -6.22 9.39
CA THR A 74 0.74 -6.56 10.20
C THR A 74 -0.48 -5.73 9.81
N HIS A 75 -1.71 -6.17 10.16
CA HIS A 75 -2.91 -5.36 9.91
C HIS A 75 -2.87 -4.02 10.64
N HIS A 76 -2.24 -3.97 11.81
CA HIS A 76 -2.08 -2.74 12.57
C HIS A 76 -1.19 -1.74 11.84
N GLU A 77 -0.07 -2.18 11.28
CA GLU A 77 0.81 -1.34 10.47
C GLU A 77 0.11 -0.87 9.21
N VAL A 78 -0.60 -1.76 8.49
CA VAL A 78 -1.40 -1.38 7.32
C VAL A 78 -2.40 -0.27 7.66
N ALA A 79 -3.16 -0.42 8.75
CA ALA A 79 -4.11 0.60 9.18
C ALA A 79 -3.43 1.93 9.54
N THR A 80 -2.26 1.85 10.19
CA THR A 80 -1.47 3.03 10.59
C THR A 80 -0.94 3.78 9.38
N TYR A 81 -0.24 3.09 8.47
CA TYR A 81 0.33 3.68 7.26
C TYR A 81 -0.74 4.23 6.33
N THR A 82 -1.84 3.50 6.14
CA THR A 82 -2.99 3.96 5.37
C THR A 82 -3.54 5.27 5.93
N ARG A 83 -3.76 5.33 7.24
CA ARG A 83 -4.27 6.54 7.89
C ARG A 83 -3.33 7.72 7.68
N GLU A 84 -2.02 7.51 7.80
CA GLU A 84 -1.03 8.55 7.57
C GLU A 84 -1.03 9.04 6.11
N LEU A 85 -1.05 8.12 5.14
CA LEU A 85 -1.17 8.45 3.72
C LEU A 85 -2.45 9.24 3.42
N VAL A 86 -3.57 8.91 4.07
CA VAL A 86 -4.81 9.70 3.99
C VAL A 86 -4.57 11.12 4.52
N ILE A 87 -4.03 11.26 5.74
CA ILE A 87 -3.78 12.57 6.36
C ILE A 87 -2.87 13.44 5.47
N TYR A 88 -1.82 12.86 4.91
CA TYR A 88 -0.90 13.57 4.02
C TYR A 88 -1.50 13.82 2.64
N GLY A 89 -2.35 12.93 2.14
CA GLY A 89 -3.02 13.06 0.84
C GLY A 89 -4.03 14.21 0.73
N PHE A 90 -4.54 14.68 1.86
CA PHE A 90 -5.49 15.80 1.93
C PHE A 90 -4.83 17.14 2.31
N ARG A 91 -3.51 17.16 2.53
CA ARG A 91 -2.71 18.37 2.78
C ARG A 91 -1.98 18.77 1.51
#